data_AF-A0A3M6RUU9-F1
#
_entry.id   AF-A0A3M6RUU9-F1
#
_cell.length_a   1.000
_cell.length_b   1.000
_cell.length_c   1.000
_cell.angle_alpha   90.00
_cell.angle_beta   90.00
_cell.angle_gamma   90.00
#
_symmetry.space_group_name_H-M   'P 1'
#
loop_
_entity.id
_entity.type
_entity.pdbx_description
1 polymer ?
#
loop_
_entity_poly.entity_id
_entity_poly.type
_entity_poly.pdbx_seq_one_letter_code
_entity_poly.pdbx_strand_id
1 'polypeptide(L)' 'MKCAQYIFKLTSGQLGADAPASERAQAALHRLVCRQCRDFARNDAALDDILGAYRQALQAPDSPLPPGPAKPPQK' A
#
# COMPACT_ATOMS: atom_id res chain seq x y z
N MET A 1 -3.11 -12.86 -13.86
CA MET A 1 -2.64 -11.50 -14.20
C MET A 1 -1.13 -11.43 -14.18
N LYS A 2 -0.55 -10.47 -14.91
CA LYS A 2 0.89 -10.16 -14.88
C LYS A 2 1.21 -9.24 -13.70
N CYS A 3 2.43 -9.29 -13.16
CA CYS A 3 2.83 -8.45 -12.01
C CYS A 3 2.60 -6.95 -12.26
N ALA A 4 2.96 -6.44 -13.45
CA ALA A 4 2.76 -5.03 -13.80
C ALA A 4 1.28 -4.61 -13.74
N GLN A 5 0.37 -5.48 -14.20
CA GLN A 5 -1.06 -5.23 -14.14
C GLN A 5 -1.57 -5.24 -12.70
N TYR A 6 -1.09 -6.19 -11.88
CA TYR A 6 -1.42 -6.24 -10.46
C TYR A 6 -1.02 -4.95 -9.75
N ILE A 7 0.25 -4.54 -9.89
CA ILE A 7 0.80 -3.36 -9.21
C ILE A 7 0.02 -2.12 -9.62
N PHE A 8 -0.17 -1.89 -10.93
CA PHE A 8 -0.91 -0.74 -11.42
C PHE A 8 -2.34 -0.70 -10.85
N LYS A 9 -3.07 -1.82 -10.89
CA LYS A 9 -4.46 -1.87 -10.41
C LYS A 9 -4.56 -1.71 -8.89
N LEU A 10 -3.58 -2.23 -8.15
CA LEU A 10 -3.49 -2.05 -6.70
C LEU A 10 -3.27 -0.57 -6.36
N THR A 11 -2.22 0.06 -6.90
CA THR A 11 -1.83 1.42 -6.52
C THR A 11 -2.76 2.51 -7.07
N SER A 12 -3.50 2.22 -8.14
CA SER A 12 -4.52 3.14 -8.68
C SER A 12 -5.89 2.99 -8.01
N GLY A 13 -6.05 2.05 -7.06
CA GLY A 13 -7.34 1.78 -6.40
C GLY A 13 -8.36 1.03 -7.27
N GLN A 14 -7.97 0.56 -8.46
CA GLN A 14 -8.85 -0.19 -9.39
C GLN A 14 -9.23 -1.60 -8.90
N LEU A 15 -8.70 -2.06 -7.75
CA LEU A 15 -9.10 -3.30 -7.09
C LEU A 15 -10.11 -3.09 -5.94
N GLY A 16 -10.67 -1.88 -5.82
CA GLY A 16 -11.64 -1.50 -4.79
C GLY A 16 -13.03 -2.15 -4.93
N ALA A 17 -14.02 -1.61 -4.21
CA ALA A 17 -15.38 -2.17 -4.15
C ALA A 17 -16.08 -2.25 -5.52
N ASP A 18 -15.79 -1.31 -6.41
CA ASP A 18 -16.39 -1.23 -7.75
C ASP A 18 -15.74 -2.18 -8.77
N ALA A 19 -14.66 -2.86 -8.39
CA ALA A 19 -13.97 -3.79 -9.27
C ALA A 19 -14.74 -5.12 -9.42
N PRO A 20 -14.82 -5.69 -10.65
CA PRO A 20 -15.47 -6.98 -10.88
C PRO A 20 -14.94 -8.06 -9.94
N ALA A 21 -15.82 -8.90 -9.40
CA ALA A 21 -15.44 -9.93 -8.43
C ALA A 21 -14.38 -10.90 -8.99
N SER A 22 -14.47 -11.25 -10.28
CA SER A 22 -13.49 -12.08 -10.98
C SER A 22 -12.09 -11.45 -11.00
N GLU A 23 -12.02 -10.13 -11.14
CA GLU A 23 -10.78 -9.38 -11.17
C GLU A 23 -10.14 -9.29 -9.79
N ARG A 24 -10.95 -9.00 -8.76
CA ARG A 24 -10.50 -9.04 -7.36
C ARG A 24 -10.00 -10.44 -6.97
N ALA A 25 -10.70 -11.49 -7.37
CA ALA A 25 -10.28 -12.87 -7.15
C ALA A 25 -8.94 -13.17 -7.86
N GLN A 26 -8.78 -12.73 -9.10
CA GLN A 26 -7.53 -12.89 -9.83
C GLN A 26 -6.36 -12.17 -9.15
N ALA A 27 -6.58 -10.98 -8.60
CA ALA A 27 -5.57 -10.24 -7.84
C ALA A 27 -5.20 -10.95 -6.55
N ALA A 28 -6.19 -11.44 -5.80
CA ALA A 28 -5.97 -12.22 -4.59
C ALA A 28 -5.15 -13.48 -4.87
N LEU A 29 -5.52 -14.25 -5.91
CA LEU A 29 -4.76 -15.42 -6.33
C LEU A 29 -3.31 -15.07 -6.73
N HIS A 30 -3.11 -13.98 -7.47
CA HIS A 30 -1.78 -13.55 -7.86
C HIS A 30 -0.91 -13.20 -6.65
N ARG A 31 -1.45 -12.48 -5.66
CA ARG A 31 -0.77 -12.15 -4.41
C ARG A 31 -0.40 -13.39 -3.59
N LEU A 32 -1.23 -14.44 -3.62
CA LEU A 32 -0.93 -15.70 -2.91
C LEU A 32 0.29 -16.43 -3.51
N VAL A 33 0.36 -16.50 -4.85
CA VAL A 33 1.40 -17.29 -5.54
C VAL A 33 2.69 -16.52 -5.83
N CYS A 34 2.62 -15.19 -5.94
CA CYS A 34 3.77 -14.36 -6.27
C CYS A 34 4.35 -13.68 -5.02
N ARG A 35 5.53 -14.14 -4.57
CA ARG A 35 6.23 -13.55 -3.41
C ARG A 35 6.46 -12.04 -3.58
N GLN A 36 6.94 -11.61 -4.75
CA GLN A 36 7.25 -10.20 -5.01
C GLN A 36 6.02 -9.30 -4.81
N CYS A 37 4.87 -9.71 -5.35
CA CYS A 37 3.64 -8.92 -5.25
C CYS A 37 3.02 -8.98 -3.85
N ARG A 38 3.26 -10.07 -3.11
CA ARG A 38 2.89 -10.17 -1.69
C ARG A 38 3.70 -9.20 -0.84
N ASP A 39 5.02 -9.18 -1.01
CA ASP A 39 5.91 -8.28 -0.28
C ASP A 39 5.61 -6.82 -0.64
N PHE A 40 5.37 -6.53 -1.92
CA PHE A 40 4.92 -5.21 -2.37
C PHE A 40 3.65 -4.78 -1.65
N ALA A 41 2.58 -5.59 -1.68
CA ALA A 41 1.31 -5.23 -1.05
C ALA A 41 1.40 -5.08 0.48
N ARG A 42 2.32 -5.81 1.13
CA ARG A 42 2.59 -5.62 2.57
C ARG A 42 3.24 -4.26 2.82
N ASN A 43 4.23 -3.88 2.01
CA ASN A 43 4.93 -2.62 2.15
C ASN A 43 4.04 -1.42 1.81
N ASP A 44 3.22 -1.55 0.78
CA ASP A 44 2.25 -0.53 0.35
C ASP A 44 1.26 -0.21 1.48
N ALA A 45 0.68 -1.24 2.11
CA ALA A 45 -0.20 -1.06 3.27
C ALA A 45 0.52 -0.39 4.46
N ALA A 46 1.78 -0.77 4.72
CA ALA A 46 2.56 -0.15 5.80
C ALA A 46 2.85 1.33 5.52
N LEU A 47 3.06 1.71 4.25
CA LEU A 47 3.24 3.11 3.85
C LEU A 47 1.94 3.90 4.02
N ASP A 48 0.80 3.33 3.64
CA ASP A 48 -0.51 3.95 3.85
C ASP A 48 -0.79 4.21 5.34
N ASP A 49 -0.46 3.26 6.22
CA ASP A 49 -0.61 3.42 7.67
C ASP A 49 0.28 4.56 8.20
N ILE A 50 1.55 4.60 7.79
CA ILE A 50 2.50 5.66 8.18
C ILE A 50 2.00 7.03 7.70
N LEU A 51 1.55 7.13 6.45
CA LEU A 51 1.02 8.37 5.89
C LEU A 51 -0.30 8.76 6.57
N GLY A 52 -1.14 7.79 6.92
CA GLY A 52 -2.37 8.00 7.68
C GLY A 52 -2.09 8.59 9.05
N ALA A 53 -1.16 7.99 9.81
CA ALA A 53 -0.73 8.51 11.11
C ALA A 53 -0.12 9.92 11.00
N TYR A 54 0.69 10.17 9.97
CA TYR A 54 1.24 11.49 9.71
C TYR A 54 0.16 12.54 9.42
N ARG A 55 -0.83 12.22 8.57
CA ARG A 55 -1.97 13.12 8.29
C ARG A 55 -2.77 13.41 9.55
N GLN A 56 -3.01 12.41 10.40
CA GLN A 56 -3.71 12.60 11.67
C GLN A 56 -2.92 13.53 12.61
N ALA A 57 -1.60 13.37 12.69
CA ALA A 57 -0.75 14.26 13.49
C ALA A 57 -0.79 15.71 13.00
N LEU A 58 -0.83 15.94 11.67
CA LEU A 58 -0.98 17.29 11.11
C LEU A 58 -2.34 17.95 11.41
N GLN A 59 -3.37 17.15 11.63
CA GLN A 59 -4.73 17.63 11.97
C GLN A 59 -4.93 17.83 13.47
N ALA A 60 -4.01 17.34 14.30
CA ALA A 60 -4.07 17.49 15.75
C ALA A 60 -3.42 18.81 16.19
N PRO A 61 -4.15 19.73 16.84
CA PRO A 61 -3.65 21.07 17.15
C PRO A 61 -2.45 21.11 18.12
N ASP A 62 -2.23 20.08 18.94
CA ASP A 62 -1.19 20.06 19.98
C ASP A 62 -0.31 18.78 19.98
N SER A 63 -0.30 18.00 18.90
CA SER A 63 0.49 16.76 18.86
C SER A 63 1.96 17.03 18.51
N PRO A 64 2.94 16.49 19.28
CA PRO A 64 4.34 16.53 18.87
C PRO A 64 4.49 15.87 17.50
N LEU A 65 5.17 16.54 16.55
CA LEU A 65 5.38 15.96 15.22
C LEU A 65 5.96 14.55 15.35
N PRO A 66 5.40 13.55 14.66
CA PRO A 66 5.99 12.22 14.64
C PRO A 66 7.44 12.32 14.13
N PRO A 67 8.37 11.50 14.67
CA PRO A 67 9.73 11.47 14.16
C PRO A 67 9.65 11.20 12.66
N GLY A 68 10.21 12.13 11.87
CA GLY A 68 10.24 12.03 10.42
C GLY A 68 10.84 10.70 9.97
N PRO A 69 10.56 10.26 8.73
CA PRO A 69 11.04 8.97 8.24
C PRO A 69 12.54 8.86 8.47
N ALA A 70 12.96 7.77 9.12
CA ALA A 70 14.36 7.49 9.36
C ALA A 70 15.10 7.56 8.03
N LYS A 71 16.17 8.37 7.97
CA LYS A 71 16.97 8.53 6.75
C LYS A 71 17.35 7.14 6.25
N PRO A 72 17.13 6.83 4.96
CA PRO A 72 17.63 5.59 4.39
C PRO A 72 19.15 5.52 4.62
N PRO A 73 19.69 4.31 4.86
CA PRO A 73 21.13 4.15 5.10
C PRO A 73 21.90 4.78 3.93
N GLN A 74 22.73 5.77 4.25
CA GLN A 74 23.65 6.33 3.28
C GLN A 74 24.67 5.24 2.95
N LYS A 75 24.71 4.84 1.67
CA LYS A 75 25.81 4.05 1.12
C LYS A 75 26.98 4.95 0.81
#